data_AF-A0A965RSJ8-F1
#
_entry.id   AF-A0A965RSJ8-F1
#
_cell.length_a   1.000
_cell.length_b   1.000
_cell.length_c   1.000
_cell.angle_alpha   90.00
_cell.angle_beta   90.00
_cell.angle_gamma   90.00
#
_symmetry.space_group_name_H-M   'P 1'
#
loop_
_entity.id
_entity.type
_entity.pdbx_description
1 polymer ?
#
loop_
_entity_poly.entity_id
_entity_poly.type
_entity_poly.pdbx_seq_one_letter_code
_entity_poly.pdbx_strand_id
1 'polypeptide(L)'
;MTSAIYPENRHNPYYIVAPPYVRTSAGIRALHLLGHALNKKGCNAFMASIRLNPDFLTKPLTLDVIDHHHENKITPIVIYPETVKGNPYGAPFVVRYIMNFPGLLGGDKHYPKSEMCFGYSKELLEGQRAEDQSNVLYIPGCDTATFHPPSENTPRKGSCYFASKFKNVHNGKTFPITNDSFEITRDLPDSLSPQEIAELLRKSEVFYAYENTALATEATLCGCPAVFLPNPHLTKRIATEESGTNGIAWGSDPKEVERAKATVHLAYEDYLKQIDLFWTQLDQFIELTQNAVKKEDYPERIVKARLKQDPYLGSFSEFEKPKLKTTRQKFYGALSVMVGLAEEDGVVGLIRKVIKALRQGGIPTVINRARGIYFRK
;
A
#
# COMPACT_ATOMS: atom_id res chain seq x y z
N MET A 1 -28.95 -1.66 5.30
CA MET A 1 -28.15 -0.94 6.32
C MET A 1 -28.48 -1.58 7.66
N THR A 2 -27.51 -2.23 8.29
CA THR A 2 -27.68 -2.84 9.61
C THR A 2 -27.75 -1.73 10.66
N SER A 3 -28.84 -1.69 11.41
CA SER A 3 -29.22 -0.65 12.38
C SER A 3 -28.58 -0.84 13.76
N ALA A 4 -27.54 -1.68 13.88
CA ALA A 4 -26.94 -2.01 15.15
C ALA A 4 -25.81 -1.04 15.52
N ILE A 5 -25.90 -0.45 16.71
CA ILE A 5 -24.84 0.37 17.30
C ILE A 5 -23.62 -0.50 17.67
N TYR A 6 -23.86 -1.78 17.95
CA TYR A 6 -22.81 -2.76 18.23
C TYR A 6 -22.43 -3.55 16.97
N PRO A 7 -21.15 -3.88 16.78
CA PRO A 7 -20.72 -4.67 15.63
C PRO A 7 -21.24 -6.11 15.74
N GLU A 8 -22.10 -6.52 14.79
CA GLU A 8 -22.74 -7.84 14.79
C GLU A 8 -21.84 -8.95 14.21
N ASN A 9 -20.96 -8.61 13.26
CA ASN A 9 -19.99 -9.54 12.67
C ASN A 9 -18.57 -9.00 12.84
N ARG A 10 -17.77 -9.62 13.71
CA ARG A 10 -16.34 -9.35 13.77
C ARG A 10 -15.64 -10.26 12.77
N HIS A 11 -15.39 -9.74 11.57
CA HIS A 11 -14.48 -10.39 10.64
C HIS A 11 -13.14 -10.66 11.32
N ASN A 12 -12.57 -11.83 11.04
CA ASN A 12 -11.19 -12.12 11.39
C ASN A 12 -10.27 -11.07 10.76
N PRO A 13 -9.25 -10.59 11.48
CA PRO A 13 -8.44 -9.47 11.05
C PRO A 13 -7.53 -9.88 9.90
N TYR A 14 -7.31 -8.96 8.97
CA TYR A 14 -6.34 -9.12 7.90
C TYR A 14 -5.02 -8.46 8.29
N TYR A 15 -3.91 -9.20 8.20
CA TYR A 15 -2.57 -8.65 8.33
C TYR A 15 -1.90 -8.70 6.97
N ILE A 16 -1.68 -7.54 6.37
CA ILE A 16 -1.10 -7.44 5.03
C ILE A 16 0.37 -7.13 5.16
N VAL A 17 1.21 -8.05 4.72
CA VAL A 17 2.65 -7.89 4.69
C VAL A 17 3.03 -7.19 3.40
N ALA A 18 3.68 -6.04 3.49
CA ALA A 18 3.98 -5.23 2.31
C ALA A 18 5.28 -4.44 2.46
N PRO A 19 6.00 -4.18 1.34
CA PRO A 19 7.09 -3.22 1.33
C PRO A 19 6.65 -1.83 1.82
N PRO A 20 7.60 -0.94 2.18
CA PRO A 20 7.32 0.45 2.48
C PRO A 20 6.53 1.10 1.34
N TYR A 21 5.46 1.83 1.67
CA TYR A 21 4.64 2.48 0.66
C TYR A 21 5.46 3.41 -0.22
N VAL A 22 5.43 3.15 -1.52
CA VAL A 22 5.92 4.05 -2.57
C VAL A 22 4.89 4.10 -3.68
N ARG A 23 4.71 5.27 -4.27
CA ARG A 23 3.73 5.49 -5.34
C ARG A 23 4.16 4.87 -6.67
N THR A 24 5.46 4.69 -6.87
CA THR A 24 6.03 4.38 -8.18
C THR A 24 6.12 2.86 -8.48
N SER A 25 5.61 2.02 -7.56
CA SER A 25 5.51 0.57 -7.69
C SER A 25 4.05 0.12 -7.67
N ALA A 26 3.60 -0.51 -8.77
CA ALA A 26 2.23 -1.00 -8.91
C ALA A 26 1.88 -2.08 -7.87
N GLY A 27 2.75 -3.06 -7.64
CA GLY A 27 2.52 -4.12 -6.65
C GLY A 27 2.45 -3.60 -5.21
N ILE A 28 3.31 -2.63 -4.86
CA ILE A 28 3.25 -1.99 -3.53
C ILE A 28 1.94 -1.20 -3.38
N ARG A 29 1.55 -0.43 -4.40
CA ARG A 29 0.24 0.25 -4.41
C ARG A 29 -0.91 -0.74 -4.23
N ALA A 30 -0.92 -1.84 -4.97
CA ALA A 30 -1.97 -2.85 -4.89
C ALA A 30 -2.14 -3.42 -3.47
N LEU A 31 -1.04 -3.79 -2.79
CA LEU A 31 -1.09 -4.28 -1.40
C LEU A 31 -1.66 -3.24 -0.42
N HIS A 32 -1.21 -2.00 -0.51
CA HIS A 32 -1.68 -0.94 0.38
C HIS A 32 -3.14 -0.54 0.07
N LEU A 33 -3.53 -0.54 -1.21
CA LEU A 33 -4.91 -0.35 -1.65
C LEU A 33 -5.82 -1.49 -1.18
N LEU A 34 -5.34 -2.73 -1.17
CA LEU A 34 -6.10 -3.87 -0.62
C LEU A 34 -6.45 -3.64 0.85
N GLY A 35 -5.47 -3.24 1.66
CA GLY A 35 -5.73 -2.89 3.07
C GLY A 35 -6.70 -1.74 3.24
N HIS A 36 -6.60 -0.72 2.37
CA HIS A 36 -7.52 0.41 2.39
C HIS A 36 -8.94 -0.03 2.04
N ALA A 37 -9.10 -0.82 0.99
CA ALA A 37 -10.38 -1.28 0.48
C ALA A 37 -11.07 -2.26 1.44
N LEU A 38 -10.33 -3.16 2.07
CA LEU A 38 -10.84 -4.04 3.12
C LEU A 38 -11.44 -3.22 4.28
N ASN A 39 -10.75 -2.18 4.74
CA ASN A 39 -11.28 -1.28 5.76
C ASN A 39 -12.50 -0.48 5.27
N LYS A 40 -12.54 -0.06 3.99
CA LYS A 40 -13.76 0.55 3.41
C LYS A 40 -14.96 -0.39 3.42
N LYS A 41 -14.74 -1.70 3.28
CA LYS A 41 -15.77 -2.75 3.41
C LYS A 41 -16.08 -3.13 4.87
N GLY A 42 -15.50 -2.43 5.85
CA GLY A 42 -15.73 -2.67 7.28
C GLY A 42 -14.95 -3.84 7.87
N CYS A 43 -13.99 -4.42 7.14
CA CYS A 43 -13.07 -5.40 7.71
C CYS A 43 -12.01 -4.72 8.58
N ASN A 44 -11.42 -5.46 9.53
CA ASN A 44 -10.27 -4.98 10.30
C ASN A 44 -8.97 -5.35 9.57
N ALA A 45 -8.41 -4.44 8.77
CA ALA A 45 -7.16 -4.68 8.06
C ALA A 45 -6.01 -3.82 8.60
N PHE A 46 -4.85 -4.44 8.80
CA PHE A 46 -3.63 -3.85 9.34
C PHE A 46 -2.45 -4.09 8.39
N MET A 47 -1.57 -3.10 8.24
CA MET A 47 -0.37 -3.19 7.42
C MET A 47 0.86 -3.55 8.26
N ALA A 48 1.51 -4.65 7.95
CA ALA A 48 2.87 -4.91 8.38
C ALA A 48 3.85 -4.28 7.37
N SER A 49 4.11 -2.99 7.55
CA SER A 49 5.00 -2.18 6.71
C SER A 49 5.51 -0.98 7.50
N ILE A 50 6.76 -0.57 7.28
CA ILE A 50 7.39 0.56 7.98
C ILE A 50 6.88 1.93 7.50
N ARG A 51 6.27 1.99 6.32
CA ARG A 51 5.76 3.24 5.73
C ARG A 51 4.41 3.01 5.10
N LEU A 52 3.41 3.79 5.52
CA LEU A 52 2.06 3.74 4.99
C LEU A 52 1.73 5.02 4.22
N ASN A 53 0.71 4.97 3.37
CA ASN A 53 0.10 6.18 2.84
C ASN A 53 -0.82 6.79 3.92
N PRO A 54 -0.59 8.05 4.36
CA PRO A 54 -1.42 8.69 5.38
C PRO A 54 -2.90 8.87 4.97
N ASP A 55 -3.19 8.90 3.68
CA ASP A 55 -4.56 9.06 3.17
C ASP A 55 -5.36 7.75 3.19
N PHE A 56 -4.70 6.62 3.43
CA PHE A 56 -5.36 5.32 3.48
C PHE A 56 -5.85 4.99 4.90
N LEU A 57 -7.06 4.46 4.99
CA LEU A 57 -7.69 3.99 6.26
C LEU A 57 -6.87 2.93 7.04
N THR A 58 -5.91 2.27 6.41
CA THR A 58 -5.19 1.14 7.01
C THR A 58 -4.23 1.59 8.10
N LYS A 59 -4.27 0.91 9.25
CA LYS A 59 -3.39 1.18 10.39
C LYS A 59 -2.19 0.24 10.38
N PRO A 60 -1.05 0.62 10.98
CA PRO A 60 0.07 -0.29 11.13
C PRO A 60 -0.30 -1.47 12.05
N LEU A 61 0.23 -2.65 11.73
CA LEU A 61 0.17 -3.82 12.61
C LEU A 61 1.13 -3.60 13.79
N THR A 62 0.64 -3.75 15.01
CA THR A 62 1.44 -3.60 16.23
C THR A 62 1.41 -4.87 17.07
N LEU A 63 2.35 -4.98 18.02
CA LEU A 63 2.33 -6.09 18.99
C LEU A 63 1.05 -6.08 19.82
N ASP A 64 0.59 -4.90 20.26
CA ASP A 64 -0.67 -4.76 21.01
C ASP A 64 -1.88 -5.29 20.21
N VAL A 65 -1.90 -5.10 18.88
CA VAL A 65 -2.95 -5.67 18.00
C VAL A 65 -2.85 -7.20 17.92
N ILE A 66 -1.63 -7.73 17.77
CA ILE A 66 -1.37 -9.18 17.74
C ILE A 66 -1.76 -9.83 19.06
N ASP A 67 -1.38 -9.22 20.18
CA ASP A 67 -1.71 -9.64 21.54
C ASP A 67 -3.22 -9.71 21.72
N HIS A 68 -3.92 -8.63 21.38
CA HIS A 68 -5.37 -8.56 21.49
C HIS A 68 -6.08 -9.68 20.73
N HIS A 69 -5.73 -9.89 19.45
CA HIS A 69 -6.37 -10.93 18.66
C HIS A 69 -6.06 -12.34 19.17
N HIS A 70 -4.82 -12.60 19.60
CA HIS A 70 -4.45 -13.89 20.17
C HIS A 70 -5.17 -14.17 21.50
N GLU A 71 -5.17 -13.23 22.44
CA GLU A 71 -5.83 -13.36 23.75
C GLU A 71 -7.34 -13.61 23.61
N ASN A 72 -7.96 -13.08 22.56
CA ASN A 72 -9.37 -13.26 22.25
C ASN A 72 -9.65 -14.42 21.27
N LYS A 73 -8.64 -15.22 20.94
CA LYS A 73 -8.74 -16.37 20.00
C LYS A 73 -9.34 -15.99 18.64
N ILE A 74 -8.96 -14.83 18.13
CA ILE A 74 -9.39 -14.33 16.81
C ILE A 74 -8.26 -14.63 15.82
N THR A 75 -8.49 -15.61 14.95
CA THR A 75 -7.48 -16.11 14.00
C THR A 75 -7.22 -15.09 12.89
N PRO A 76 -6.00 -14.55 12.74
CA PRO A 76 -5.71 -13.58 11.68
C PRO A 76 -5.57 -14.26 10.32
N ILE A 77 -6.04 -13.57 9.28
CA ILE A 77 -5.75 -13.89 7.88
C ILE A 77 -4.50 -13.10 7.48
N VAL A 78 -3.38 -13.79 7.31
CA VAL A 78 -2.12 -13.12 6.93
C VAL A 78 -1.93 -13.18 5.42
N ILE A 79 -1.86 -12.01 4.79
CA ILE A 79 -1.68 -11.85 3.35
C ILE A 79 -0.20 -11.59 3.06
N TYR A 80 0.43 -12.48 2.30
CA TYR A 80 1.78 -12.30 1.81
C TYR A 80 1.80 -12.10 0.28
N PRO A 81 2.60 -11.17 -0.25
CA PRO A 81 2.85 -11.12 -1.68
C PRO A 81 3.72 -12.31 -2.13
N GLU A 82 3.76 -12.57 -3.44
CA GLU A 82 4.54 -13.66 -4.03
C GLU A 82 6.03 -13.58 -3.71
N THR A 83 6.52 -12.38 -3.44
CA THR A 83 7.94 -12.08 -3.19
C THR A 83 8.42 -12.48 -1.78
N VAL A 84 7.50 -12.76 -0.85
CA VAL A 84 7.83 -13.27 0.49
C VAL A 84 7.93 -14.79 0.47
N LYS A 85 9.04 -15.34 0.97
CA LYS A 85 9.23 -16.80 1.06
C LYS A 85 8.49 -17.40 2.26
N GLY A 86 7.73 -18.46 2.01
CA GLY A 86 7.02 -19.24 3.01
C GLY A 86 6.12 -18.40 3.91
N ASN A 87 5.99 -18.83 5.16
CA ASN A 87 5.17 -18.19 6.18
C ASN A 87 6.07 -17.65 7.30
N PRO A 88 6.73 -16.49 7.13
CA PRO A 88 7.70 -15.98 8.09
C PRO A 88 7.08 -15.69 9.46
N TYR A 89 5.77 -15.43 9.55
CA TYR A 89 5.10 -15.19 10.83
C TYR A 89 4.68 -16.49 11.53
N GLY A 90 4.76 -17.63 10.84
CA GLY A 90 4.12 -18.87 11.27
C GLY A 90 2.64 -18.64 11.57
N ALA A 91 1.97 -17.88 10.71
CA ALA A 91 0.56 -17.57 10.81
C ALA A 91 -0.31 -18.82 10.65
N PRO A 92 -1.45 -18.92 11.34
CA PRO A 92 -2.34 -20.07 11.25
C PRO A 92 -3.03 -20.17 9.89
N PHE A 93 -3.38 -19.04 9.29
CA PHE A 93 -4.03 -18.98 7.99
C PHE A 93 -3.35 -17.96 7.07
N VAL A 94 -2.94 -18.42 5.89
CA VAL A 94 -2.16 -17.64 4.94
C VAL A 94 -2.90 -17.53 3.62
N VAL A 95 -2.98 -16.30 3.13
CA VAL A 95 -3.37 -15.98 1.76
C VAL A 95 -2.13 -15.53 1.01
N ARG A 96 -1.81 -16.22 -0.08
CA ARG A 96 -0.74 -15.84 -0.99
C ARG A 96 -1.31 -15.00 -2.11
N TYR A 97 -0.91 -13.74 -2.19
CA TYR A 97 -1.30 -12.85 -3.28
C TYR A 97 -0.24 -12.80 -4.38
N ILE A 98 -0.53 -13.41 -5.52
CA ILE A 98 0.39 -13.59 -6.64
C ILE A 98 0.22 -12.43 -7.62
N MET A 99 1.13 -11.46 -7.56
CA MET A 99 1.06 -10.24 -8.40
C MET A 99 2.05 -10.24 -9.57
N ASN A 100 2.89 -11.27 -9.67
CA ASN A 100 3.81 -11.49 -10.78
C ASN A 100 4.13 -12.99 -10.92
N PHE A 101 4.85 -13.37 -11.98
CA PHE A 101 5.25 -14.76 -12.20
C PHE A 101 6.08 -15.27 -11.01
N PRO A 102 5.65 -16.35 -10.34
CA PRO A 102 6.31 -16.86 -9.14
C PRO A 102 7.81 -17.08 -9.33
N GLY A 103 8.62 -16.59 -8.38
CA GLY A 103 10.07 -16.67 -8.41
C GLY A 103 10.79 -15.65 -9.30
N LEU A 104 10.07 -14.83 -10.09
CA LEU A 104 10.71 -13.83 -10.97
C LEU A 104 11.33 -12.67 -10.19
N LEU A 105 10.61 -12.16 -9.18
CA LEU A 105 11.04 -11.04 -8.34
C LEU A 105 11.49 -11.47 -6.94
N GLY A 106 11.73 -12.77 -6.74
CA GLY A 106 12.00 -13.39 -5.45
C GLY A 106 10.86 -14.30 -4.99
N GLY A 107 10.86 -14.65 -3.71
CA GLY A 107 9.86 -15.54 -3.13
C GLY A 107 9.95 -16.99 -3.57
N ASP A 108 8.84 -17.71 -3.42
CA ASP A 108 8.70 -19.11 -3.81
C ASP A 108 8.12 -19.24 -5.22
N LYS A 109 8.38 -20.39 -5.86
CA LYS A 109 7.81 -20.75 -7.17
C LYS A 109 6.50 -21.55 -7.05
N HIS A 110 6.32 -22.21 -5.92
CA HIS A 110 5.18 -23.06 -5.62
C HIS A 110 4.76 -22.81 -4.18
N TYR A 111 3.46 -22.81 -3.92
CA TYR A 111 2.90 -22.57 -2.60
C TYR A 111 2.27 -23.86 -2.05
N PRO A 112 2.38 -24.12 -0.73
CA PRO A 112 1.85 -25.33 -0.15
C PRO A 112 0.31 -25.31 -0.12
N LYS A 113 -0.32 -26.48 -0.07
CA LYS A 113 -1.79 -26.64 -0.02
C LYS A 113 -2.47 -26.02 1.22
N SER A 114 -1.68 -25.64 2.22
CA SER A 114 -2.17 -24.91 3.39
C SER A 114 -2.37 -23.41 3.11
N GLU A 115 -1.79 -22.88 2.03
CA GLU A 115 -1.98 -21.49 1.62
C GLU A 115 -3.11 -21.41 0.59
N MET A 116 -3.98 -20.42 0.76
CA MET A 116 -4.99 -20.05 -0.23
C MET A 116 -4.36 -19.06 -1.22
N CYS A 117 -4.38 -19.35 -2.51
CA CYS A 117 -3.79 -18.47 -3.51
C CYS A 117 -4.84 -17.55 -4.13
N PHE A 118 -4.48 -16.27 -4.27
CA PHE A 118 -5.20 -15.30 -5.09
C PHE A 118 -4.25 -14.71 -6.11
N GLY A 119 -4.69 -14.59 -7.37
CA GLY A 119 -3.91 -13.99 -8.44
C GLY A 119 -4.34 -12.55 -8.70
N TYR A 120 -3.39 -11.67 -9.01
CA TYR A 120 -3.68 -10.35 -9.57
C TYR A 120 -4.33 -10.46 -10.96
N SER A 121 -3.97 -11.50 -11.70
CA SER A 121 -4.63 -11.91 -12.93
C SER A 121 -4.79 -13.43 -12.97
N LYS A 122 -5.72 -13.91 -13.79
CA LYS A 122 -5.99 -15.33 -13.97
C LYS A 122 -4.77 -16.12 -14.43
N GLU A 123 -4.00 -15.56 -15.36
CA GLU A 123 -2.76 -16.15 -15.88
C GLU A 123 -1.73 -16.46 -14.75
N LEU A 124 -1.71 -15.66 -13.68
CA LEU A 124 -0.77 -15.85 -12.59
C LEU A 124 -1.14 -17.03 -11.67
N LEU A 125 -2.36 -17.55 -11.81
CA LEU A 125 -2.83 -18.75 -11.11
C LEU A 125 -2.55 -20.03 -11.91
N GLU A 126 -2.07 -19.93 -13.15
CA GLU A 126 -1.70 -21.11 -13.94
C GLU A 126 -0.67 -21.97 -13.18
N GLY A 127 -0.93 -23.27 -13.10
CA GLY A 127 -0.09 -24.22 -12.35
C GLY A 127 -0.31 -24.22 -10.84
N GLN A 128 -1.16 -23.34 -10.29
CA GLN A 128 -1.65 -23.45 -8.92
C GLN A 128 -2.78 -24.48 -8.83
N ARG A 129 -3.36 -24.64 -7.63
CA ARG A 129 -4.41 -25.63 -7.37
C ARG A 129 -5.67 -25.32 -8.18
N ALA A 130 -6.41 -26.38 -8.54
CA ALA A 130 -7.66 -26.27 -9.28
C ALA A 130 -8.69 -25.38 -8.58
N GLU A 131 -8.79 -25.47 -7.25
CA GLU A 131 -9.70 -24.66 -6.44
C GLU A 131 -9.33 -23.17 -6.37
N ASP A 132 -8.07 -22.82 -6.66
CA ASP A 132 -7.59 -21.44 -6.65
C ASP A 132 -7.67 -20.78 -8.04
N GLN A 133 -7.96 -21.53 -9.11
CA GLN A 133 -7.94 -21.00 -10.49
C GLN A 133 -8.94 -19.85 -10.72
N SER A 134 -10.00 -19.78 -9.90
CA SER A 134 -11.00 -18.69 -9.96
C SER A 134 -10.71 -17.54 -8.99
N ASN A 135 -9.68 -17.62 -8.15
CA ASN A 135 -9.40 -16.66 -7.10
C ASN A 135 -8.66 -15.44 -7.66
N VAL A 136 -9.30 -14.69 -8.56
CA VAL A 136 -8.75 -13.47 -9.14
C VAL A 136 -9.16 -12.26 -8.32
N LEU A 137 -8.18 -11.46 -7.93
CA LEU A 137 -8.36 -10.15 -7.30
C LEU A 137 -7.49 -9.14 -8.03
N TYR A 138 -8.05 -8.52 -9.07
CA TYR A 138 -7.38 -7.47 -9.84
C TYR A 138 -7.62 -6.12 -9.17
N ILE A 139 -6.55 -5.40 -8.83
CA ILE A 139 -6.65 -4.09 -8.18
C ILE A 139 -6.33 -2.98 -9.19
N PRO A 140 -7.33 -2.22 -9.66
CA PRO A 140 -7.12 -1.06 -10.52
C PRO A 140 -6.41 0.04 -9.74
N GLY A 141 -5.08 0.09 -9.86
CA GLY A 141 -4.23 0.90 -9.00
C GLY A 141 -4.14 2.38 -9.38
N CYS A 142 -4.51 2.78 -10.60
CA CYS A 142 -4.45 4.15 -11.12
C CYS A 142 -5.46 5.06 -10.40
N ASP A 143 -4.99 6.24 -10.00
CA ASP A 143 -5.81 7.28 -9.38
C ASP A 143 -6.53 8.10 -10.46
N THR A 144 -7.84 7.90 -10.57
CA THR A 144 -8.67 8.58 -11.58
C THR A 144 -8.89 10.05 -11.29
N ALA A 145 -8.58 10.55 -10.08
CA ALA A 145 -8.58 11.98 -9.80
C ALA A 145 -7.38 12.69 -10.47
N THR A 146 -6.28 11.96 -10.70
CA THR A 146 -5.08 12.47 -11.36
C THR A 146 -5.06 12.12 -12.85
N PHE A 147 -5.27 10.83 -13.15
CA PHE A 147 -5.21 10.26 -14.49
C PHE A 147 -6.61 10.10 -15.06
N HIS A 148 -7.02 11.09 -15.83
CA HIS A 148 -8.31 11.12 -16.50
C HIS A 148 -8.18 11.83 -17.85
N PRO A 149 -9.17 11.64 -18.76
CA PRO A 149 -9.18 12.29 -20.05
C PRO A 149 -9.13 13.82 -19.92
N PRO A 150 -8.55 14.52 -20.90
CA PRO A 150 -8.63 15.98 -20.93
C PRO A 150 -10.09 16.44 -21.04
N SER A 151 -10.40 17.62 -20.51
CA SER A 151 -11.75 18.22 -20.59
C SER A 151 -12.14 18.65 -22.02
N GLU A 152 -11.17 18.81 -22.91
CA GLU A 152 -11.34 19.22 -24.31
C GLU A 152 -10.43 18.38 -25.23
N ASN A 153 -10.61 18.51 -26.54
CA ASN A 153 -9.69 17.97 -27.55
C ASN A 153 -8.37 18.76 -27.53
N THR A 154 -7.56 18.55 -26.49
CA THR A 154 -6.22 19.11 -26.37
C THR A 154 -5.38 18.64 -27.57
N PRO A 155 -4.80 19.56 -28.36
CA PRO A 155 -3.86 19.19 -29.40
C PRO A 155 -2.72 18.36 -28.80
N ARG A 156 -2.51 17.17 -29.34
CA ARG A 156 -1.43 16.27 -28.92
C ARG A 156 -0.23 16.48 -29.84
N LYS A 157 0.97 16.52 -29.26
CA LYS A 157 2.22 16.63 -30.01
C LYS A 157 3.34 15.88 -29.30
N GLY A 158 4.14 15.18 -30.10
CA GLY A 158 5.32 14.48 -29.61
C GLY A 158 4.98 13.22 -28.82
N SER A 159 5.99 12.63 -28.21
CA SER A 159 5.86 11.34 -27.53
C SER A 159 6.70 11.29 -26.25
N CYS A 160 6.36 10.37 -25.37
CA CYS A 160 7.13 10.06 -24.18
C CYS A 160 7.33 8.56 -24.02
N TYR A 161 8.29 8.15 -23.18
CA TYR A 161 8.56 6.74 -22.95
C TYR A 161 9.03 6.42 -21.53
N PHE A 162 8.95 5.15 -21.16
CA PHE A 162 9.48 4.61 -19.91
C PHE A 162 10.33 3.37 -20.15
N ALA A 163 11.57 3.37 -19.62
CA ALA A 163 12.53 2.28 -19.82
C ALA A 163 13.48 2.05 -18.61
N SER A 164 12.99 2.28 -17.39
CA SER A 164 13.81 2.26 -16.17
C SER A 164 14.54 0.93 -15.96
N LYS A 165 13.83 -0.20 -15.81
CA LYS A 165 14.45 -1.52 -15.61
C LYS A 165 15.15 -2.00 -16.87
N PHE A 166 14.57 -1.73 -18.03
CA PHE A 166 15.17 -2.10 -19.30
C PHE A 166 16.59 -1.55 -19.44
N LYS A 167 16.82 -0.27 -19.10
CA LYS A 167 18.16 0.33 -19.12
C LYS A 167 19.01 -0.06 -17.90
N ASN A 168 18.45 0.03 -16.69
CA ASN A 168 19.25 -0.01 -15.46
C ASN A 168 19.48 -1.41 -14.90
N VAL A 169 18.60 -2.37 -15.20
CA VAL A 169 18.69 -3.76 -14.71
C VAL A 169 19.15 -4.70 -15.82
N HIS A 170 18.69 -4.45 -17.05
CA HIS A 170 18.98 -5.32 -18.19
C HIS A 170 20.05 -4.76 -19.14
N ASN A 171 20.61 -3.58 -18.84
CA ASN A 171 21.59 -2.88 -19.68
C ASN A 171 21.12 -2.73 -21.14
N GLY A 172 19.81 -2.63 -21.33
CA GLY A 172 19.16 -2.49 -22.63
C GLY A 172 19.41 -1.12 -23.26
N LYS A 173 19.55 -1.10 -24.58
CA LYS A 173 19.59 0.14 -25.37
C LYS A 173 18.22 0.40 -25.95
N THR A 174 17.71 1.61 -25.77
CA THR A 174 16.44 2.04 -26.35
C THR A 174 16.49 2.00 -27.88
N PHE A 175 15.32 1.86 -28.49
CA PHE A 175 15.14 1.76 -29.93
C PHE A 175 15.07 3.15 -30.57
N PRO A 176 15.43 3.28 -31.86
CA PRO A 176 15.40 4.58 -32.56
C PRO A 176 14.03 5.29 -32.53
N ILE A 177 12.93 4.54 -32.42
CA ILE A 177 11.56 5.09 -32.36
C ILE A 177 11.35 6.04 -31.16
N THR A 178 12.18 5.95 -30.12
CA THR A 178 12.07 6.82 -28.94
C THR A 178 13.21 7.83 -28.81
N ASN A 179 14.01 8.05 -29.86
CA ASN A 179 15.14 9.00 -29.80
C ASN A 179 14.69 10.44 -29.54
N ASP A 180 13.55 10.85 -30.10
CA ASP A 180 12.97 12.19 -29.96
C ASP A 180 11.83 12.24 -28.93
N SER A 181 11.70 11.20 -28.09
CA SER A 181 10.67 11.11 -27.05
C SER A 181 11.17 11.63 -25.70
N PHE A 182 10.30 12.26 -24.93
CA PHE A 182 10.61 12.62 -23.54
C PHE A 182 10.67 11.37 -22.66
N GLU A 183 11.77 11.18 -21.91
CA GLU A 183 11.86 10.06 -20.98
C GLU A 183 11.20 10.39 -19.65
N ILE A 184 10.23 9.58 -19.23
CA ILE A 184 9.71 9.61 -17.87
C ILE A 184 10.68 8.84 -16.97
N THR A 185 11.33 9.53 -16.03
CA THR A 185 12.20 8.90 -15.03
C THR A 185 11.42 8.56 -13.75
N ARG A 186 12.01 7.70 -12.92
CA ARG A 186 11.45 7.29 -11.62
C ARG A 186 12.52 7.34 -10.54
N ASP A 187 12.15 7.86 -9.38
CA ASP A 187 12.97 7.94 -8.16
C ASP A 187 14.31 8.69 -8.36
N LEU A 188 14.36 9.60 -9.35
CA LEU A 188 15.47 10.50 -9.63
C LEU A 188 15.11 11.94 -9.26
N PRO A 189 16.11 12.85 -9.06
CA PRO A 189 15.84 14.25 -8.76
C PRO A 189 15.01 14.99 -9.81
N ASP A 190 15.01 14.51 -11.06
CA ASP A 190 14.27 15.06 -12.20
C ASP A 190 12.95 14.32 -12.48
N SER A 191 12.57 13.36 -11.63
CA SER A 191 11.33 12.60 -11.82
C SER A 191 10.11 13.48 -11.62
N LEU A 192 9.24 13.46 -12.63
CA LEU A 192 7.99 14.20 -12.65
C LEU A 192 7.06 13.75 -11.52
N SER A 193 6.33 14.71 -10.95
CA SER A 193 5.17 14.42 -10.11
C SER A 193 4.05 13.81 -10.94
N PRO A 194 3.09 13.10 -10.33
CA PRO A 194 2.03 12.47 -11.11
C PRO A 194 1.06 13.43 -11.79
N GLN A 195 0.90 14.64 -11.25
CA GLN A 195 0.20 15.72 -11.94
C GLN A 195 0.93 16.10 -13.23
N GLU A 196 2.25 16.29 -13.16
CA GLU A 196 3.09 16.59 -14.33
C GLU A 196 3.10 15.43 -15.34
N ILE A 197 3.14 14.18 -14.87
CA ILE A 197 3.02 12.99 -15.73
C ILE A 197 1.65 12.99 -16.43
N ALA A 198 0.55 13.20 -15.70
CA ALA A 198 -0.78 13.24 -16.30
C ALA A 198 -0.93 14.38 -17.33
N GLU A 199 -0.34 15.55 -17.07
CA GLU A 199 -0.28 16.64 -18.03
C GLU A 199 0.54 16.32 -19.28
N LEU A 200 1.72 15.72 -19.10
CA LEU A 200 2.56 15.24 -20.21
C LEU A 200 1.80 14.22 -21.06
N LEU A 201 1.15 13.24 -20.44
CA LEU A 201 0.38 12.20 -21.11
C LEU A 201 -0.82 12.79 -21.86
N ARG A 202 -1.57 13.74 -21.27
CA ARG A 202 -2.69 14.41 -21.96
C ARG A 202 -2.27 15.19 -23.20
N LYS A 203 -1.01 15.63 -23.29
CA LYS A 203 -0.44 16.38 -24.43
C LYS A 203 0.34 15.49 -25.41
N SER A 204 0.67 14.25 -25.05
CA SER A 204 1.44 13.34 -25.89
C SER A 204 0.56 12.63 -26.92
N GLU A 205 1.08 12.41 -28.13
CA GLU A 205 0.43 11.61 -29.18
C GLU A 205 0.52 10.11 -28.90
N VAL A 206 1.60 9.68 -28.24
CA VAL A 206 1.85 8.28 -27.92
C VAL A 206 2.82 8.16 -26.74
N PHE A 207 2.59 7.15 -25.92
CA PHE A 207 3.49 6.71 -24.85
C PHE A 207 4.12 5.36 -25.21
N TYR A 208 5.44 5.22 -25.08
CA TYR A 208 6.15 3.96 -25.34
C TYR A 208 6.61 3.28 -24.04
N ALA A 209 6.36 1.99 -23.90
CA ALA A 209 6.76 1.20 -22.74
C ALA A 209 7.74 0.08 -23.12
N TYR A 210 8.94 0.09 -22.53
CA TYR A 210 9.93 -0.98 -22.70
C TYR A 210 9.80 -2.10 -21.67
N GLU A 211 8.91 -1.95 -20.70
CA GLU A 211 8.68 -2.92 -19.62
C GLU A 211 7.21 -2.90 -19.19
N ASN A 212 6.78 -3.94 -18.45
CA ASN A 212 5.47 -3.93 -17.79
C ASN A 212 5.43 -2.78 -16.76
N THR A 213 4.54 -1.80 -16.98
CA THR A 213 4.43 -0.59 -16.16
C THR A 213 2.99 -0.11 -16.06
N ALA A 214 2.61 0.41 -14.88
CA ALA A 214 1.32 1.07 -14.69
C ALA A 214 1.19 2.37 -15.50
N LEU A 215 2.32 2.99 -15.90
CA LEU A 215 2.32 4.19 -16.73
C LEU A 215 1.60 3.97 -18.07
N ALA A 216 1.58 2.74 -18.60
CA ALA A 216 0.83 2.43 -19.82
C ALA A 216 -0.68 2.57 -19.61
N THR A 217 -1.21 2.08 -18.49
CA THR A 217 -2.62 2.28 -18.13
C THR A 217 -2.86 3.77 -17.85
N GLU A 218 -2.02 4.42 -17.04
CA GLU A 218 -2.13 5.87 -16.74
C GLU A 218 -2.13 6.72 -18.03
N ALA A 219 -1.33 6.36 -19.04
CA ALA A 219 -1.35 6.98 -20.37
C ALA A 219 -2.71 6.84 -21.06
N THR A 220 -3.25 5.62 -21.13
CA THR A 220 -4.54 5.37 -21.78
C THR A 220 -5.69 6.10 -21.09
N LEU A 221 -5.67 6.21 -19.76
CA LEU A 221 -6.65 7.00 -18.99
C LEU A 221 -6.57 8.49 -19.31
N CYS A 222 -5.37 9.01 -19.62
CA CYS A 222 -5.17 10.38 -20.09
C CYS A 222 -5.48 10.57 -21.60
N GLY A 223 -6.03 9.55 -22.28
CA GLY A 223 -6.30 9.54 -23.71
C GLY A 223 -5.04 9.42 -24.58
N CYS A 224 -3.90 9.07 -24.01
CA CYS A 224 -2.64 8.82 -24.72
C CYS A 224 -2.51 7.32 -25.02
N PRO A 225 -2.48 6.89 -26.29
CA PRO A 225 -2.29 5.48 -26.60
C PRO A 225 -0.91 5.01 -26.12
N ALA A 226 -0.87 3.79 -25.58
CA ALA A 226 0.35 3.17 -25.09
C ALA A 226 0.83 2.08 -26.05
N VAL A 227 2.10 2.13 -26.43
CA VAL A 227 2.76 1.15 -27.29
C VAL A 227 3.79 0.41 -26.47
N PHE A 228 3.52 -0.86 -26.17
CA PHE A 228 4.53 -1.74 -25.60
C PHE A 228 5.53 -2.13 -26.69
N LEU A 229 6.82 -1.99 -26.41
CA LEU A 229 7.91 -2.29 -27.34
C LEU A 229 8.54 -3.64 -26.96
N PRO A 230 8.15 -4.76 -27.62
CA PRO A 230 8.61 -6.08 -27.25
C PRO A 230 10.11 -6.20 -27.32
N ASN A 231 10.68 -6.88 -26.35
CA ASN A 231 12.13 -7.08 -26.22
C ASN A 231 12.39 -8.36 -25.42
N PRO A 232 13.65 -8.82 -25.28
CA PRO A 232 13.95 -10.07 -24.57
C PRO A 232 13.41 -10.16 -23.13
N HIS A 233 13.09 -9.02 -22.49
CA HIS A 233 12.55 -8.94 -21.13
C HIS A 233 11.08 -8.50 -21.07
N LEU A 234 10.47 -8.19 -22.22
CA LEU A 234 9.06 -7.83 -22.37
C LEU A 234 8.48 -8.69 -23.49
N THR A 235 8.12 -9.93 -23.15
CA THR A 235 7.55 -10.90 -24.09
C THR A 235 6.03 -10.98 -24.03
N LYS A 236 5.43 -10.49 -22.93
CA LYS A 236 3.99 -10.40 -22.73
C LYS A 236 3.62 -9.29 -21.75
N ARG A 237 2.35 -8.86 -21.80
CA ARG A 237 1.76 -7.92 -20.85
C ARG A 237 0.98 -8.65 -19.77
N ILE A 238 1.26 -8.31 -18.51
CA ILE A 238 0.54 -8.85 -17.35
C ILE A 238 -0.88 -8.27 -17.31
N ALA A 239 -1.84 -9.10 -16.89
CA ALA A 239 -3.25 -8.74 -16.71
C ALA A 239 -3.94 -8.26 -18.00
N THR A 240 -3.62 -8.90 -19.13
CA THR A 240 -4.17 -8.51 -20.43
C THR A 240 -5.68 -8.72 -20.53
N GLU A 241 -6.18 -9.82 -19.96
CA GLU A 241 -7.61 -10.14 -19.93
C GLU A 241 -8.38 -9.19 -19.01
N GLU A 242 -7.79 -8.80 -17.88
CA GLU A 242 -8.43 -7.96 -16.88
C GLU A 242 -8.42 -6.48 -17.27
N SER A 243 -7.33 -6.00 -17.88
CA SER A 243 -7.17 -4.58 -18.23
C SER A 243 -7.65 -4.21 -19.64
N GLY A 244 -7.88 -5.19 -20.52
CA GLY A 244 -8.30 -4.95 -21.91
C GLY A 244 -7.21 -4.31 -22.78
N THR A 245 -7.49 -4.14 -24.08
CA THR A 245 -6.50 -3.72 -25.10
C THR A 245 -6.86 -2.39 -25.79
N ASN A 246 -7.92 -1.72 -25.35
CA ASN A 246 -8.30 -0.40 -25.86
C ASN A 246 -7.21 0.62 -25.52
N GLY A 247 -6.78 1.40 -26.50
CA GLY A 247 -5.68 2.35 -26.31
C GLY A 247 -4.29 1.72 -26.27
N ILE A 248 -4.14 0.41 -26.42
CA ILE A 248 -2.86 -0.29 -26.24
C ILE A 248 -2.46 -1.03 -27.51
N ALA A 249 -1.23 -0.85 -27.96
CA ALA A 249 -0.60 -1.61 -29.04
C ALA A 249 0.54 -2.48 -28.51
N TRP A 250 0.72 -3.65 -29.12
CA TRP A 250 1.87 -4.53 -28.90
C TRP A 250 2.80 -4.47 -30.12
N GLY A 251 3.95 -3.84 -29.96
CA GLY A 251 4.86 -3.52 -31.06
C GLY A 251 4.50 -2.23 -31.79
N SER A 252 5.41 -1.80 -32.67
CA SER A 252 5.30 -0.55 -33.43
C SER A 252 4.75 -0.74 -34.84
N ASP A 253 3.98 -1.81 -35.08
CA ASP A 253 3.30 -1.97 -36.37
C ASP A 253 2.30 -0.82 -36.57
N PRO A 254 2.33 -0.10 -37.71
CA PRO A 254 1.47 1.06 -37.92
C PRO A 254 -0.03 0.76 -37.74
N LYS A 255 -0.51 -0.43 -38.14
CA LYS A 255 -1.93 -0.77 -38.00
C LYS A 255 -2.31 -0.97 -36.54
N GLU A 256 -1.45 -1.60 -35.75
CA GLU A 256 -1.68 -1.77 -34.32
C GLU A 256 -1.66 -0.44 -33.56
N VAL A 257 -0.73 0.46 -33.92
CA VAL A 257 -0.66 1.80 -33.33
C VAL A 257 -1.90 2.63 -33.70
N GLU A 258 -2.36 2.58 -34.96
CA GLU A 258 -3.58 3.26 -35.38
C GLU A 258 -4.84 2.68 -34.71
N ARG A 259 -4.92 1.36 -34.51
CA ARG A 259 -5.99 0.74 -33.70
C ARG A 259 -5.98 1.26 -32.26
N ALA A 260 -4.81 1.33 -31.63
CA ALA A 260 -4.68 1.86 -30.28
C ALA A 260 -5.15 3.32 -30.20
N LYS A 261 -4.70 4.19 -31.12
CA LYS A 261 -5.18 5.57 -31.23
C LYS A 261 -6.70 5.65 -31.41
N ALA A 262 -7.26 4.84 -32.29
CA ALA A 262 -8.69 4.84 -32.57
C ALA A 262 -9.53 4.36 -31.37
N THR A 263 -8.97 3.58 -30.45
CA THR A 263 -9.71 2.96 -29.32
C THR A 263 -9.38 3.57 -27.96
N VAL A 264 -8.38 4.45 -27.84
CA VAL A 264 -7.94 4.99 -26.53
C VAL A 264 -9.04 5.74 -25.78
N HIS A 265 -9.98 6.36 -26.50
CA HIS A 265 -11.11 7.06 -25.90
C HIS A 265 -12.05 6.14 -25.09
N LEU A 266 -12.05 4.82 -25.36
CA LEU A 266 -12.83 3.83 -24.63
C LEU A 266 -12.17 3.40 -23.31
N ALA A 267 -10.85 3.58 -23.19
CA ALA A 267 -10.06 3.02 -22.10
C ALA A 267 -10.48 3.52 -20.71
N TYR A 268 -10.92 4.79 -20.60
CA TYR A 268 -11.35 5.35 -19.32
C TYR A 268 -12.64 4.70 -18.81
N GLU A 269 -13.63 4.51 -19.69
CA GLU A 269 -14.90 3.85 -19.31
C GLU A 269 -14.67 2.38 -18.94
N ASP A 270 -13.82 1.68 -19.70
CA ASP A 270 -13.44 0.30 -19.39
C ASP A 270 -12.75 0.20 -18.02
N TYR A 271 -11.91 1.18 -17.68
CA TYR A 271 -11.24 1.21 -16.39
C TYR A 271 -12.21 1.48 -15.22
N LEU A 272 -13.25 2.30 -15.42
CA LEU A 272 -14.30 2.46 -14.40
C LEU A 272 -15.06 1.13 -14.17
N LYS A 273 -15.34 0.36 -15.24
CA LYS A 273 -15.92 -0.98 -15.12
C LYS A 273 -14.99 -1.94 -14.37
N GLN A 274 -13.67 -1.82 -14.55
CA GLN A 274 -12.68 -2.59 -13.78
C GLN A 274 -12.69 -2.21 -12.29
N ILE A 275 -12.90 -0.93 -11.95
CA ILE A 275 -13.09 -0.49 -10.55
C ILE A 275 -14.34 -1.13 -9.94
N ASP A 276 -15.46 -1.18 -10.67
CA ASP A 276 -16.69 -1.83 -10.20
C ASP A 276 -16.50 -3.35 -10.02
N LEU A 277 -15.82 -3.99 -10.98
CA LEU A 277 -15.49 -5.41 -10.90
C LEU A 277 -14.59 -5.71 -9.69
N PHE A 278 -13.59 -4.87 -9.42
CA PHE A 278 -12.73 -5.01 -8.24
C PHE A 278 -13.53 -5.09 -6.95
N TRP A 279 -14.56 -4.26 -6.77
CA TRP A 279 -15.38 -4.30 -5.56
C TRP A 279 -16.16 -5.62 -5.43
N THR A 280 -16.59 -6.19 -6.54
CA THR A 280 -17.24 -7.52 -6.57
C THR A 280 -16.23 -8.62 -6.24
N GLN A 281 -15.03 -8.58 -6.83
CA GLN A 281 -13.95 -9.52 -6.52
C GLN A 281 -13.50 -9.41 -5.05
N LEU A 282 -13.49 -8.20 -4.48
CA LEU A 282 -13.16 -7.98 -3.08
C LEU A 282 -14.21 -8.60 -2.15
N ASP A 283 -15.49 -8.49 -2.47
CA ASP A 283 -16.56 -9.13 -1.68
C ASP A 283 -16.38 -10.65 -1.69
N GLN A 284 -16.09 -11.24 -2.86
CA GLN A 284 -15.79 -12.66 -2.98
C GLN A 284 -14.51 -13.06 -2.21
N PHE A 285 -13.45 -12.25 -2.30
CA PHE A 285 -12.22 -12.45 -1.54
C PHE A 285 -12.50 -12.48 -0.03
N ILE A 286 -13.27 -11.52 0.47
CA ILE A 286 -13.65 -11.44 1.88
C ILE A 286 -14.44 -12.70 2.26
N GLU A 287 -15.47 -13.06 1.49
CA GLU A 287 -16.29 -14.24 1.77
C GLU A 287 -15.47 -15.53 1.84
N LEU A 288 -14.66 -15.80 0.81
CA LEU A 288 -13.86 -17.02 0.72
C LEU A 288 -12.84 -17.11 1.86
N THR A 289 -12.11 -16.03 2.12
CA THR A 289 -11.07 -16.01 3.16
C THR A 289 -11.67 -16.08 4.57
N GLN A 290 -12.77 -15.36 4.83
CA GLN A 290 -13.47 -15.41 6.12
C GLN A 290 -14.14 -16.76 6.37
N ASN A 291 -14.63 -17.45 5.34
CA ASN A 291 -15.20 -18.79 5.49
C ASN A 291 -14.11 -19.85 5.69
N ALA A 292 -12.97 -19.72 5.02
CA ALA A 292 -11.86 -20.66 5.17
C ALA A 292 -11.23 -20.57 6.57
N VAL A 293 -10.94 -19.35 7.06
CA VAL A 293 -10.26 -19.16 8.36
C VAL A 293 -11.07 -19.64 9.57
N LYS A 294 -12.40 -19.76 9.46
CA LYS A 294 -13.26 -20.31 10.55
C LYS A 294 -12.90 -21.73 10.96
N LYS A 295 -12.19 -22.46 10.09
CA LYS A 295 -11.74 -23.85 10.33
C LYS A 295 -10.39 -23.92 11.03
N GLU A 296 -9.75 -22.76 11.23
CA GLU A 296 -8.39 -22.66 11.75
C GLU A 296 -8.41 -22.09 13.17
N ASP A 297 -7.77 -22.80 14.09
CA ASP A 297 -7.47 -22.28 15.42
C ASP A 297 -6.27 -21.31 15.38
N TYR A 298 -6.14 -20.47 16.41
CA TYR A 298 -4.96 -19.63 16.61
C TYR A 298 -4.14 -20.11 17.84
N PRO A 299 -3.47 -21.28 17.74
CA PRO A 299 -2.85 -21.92 18.90
C PRO A 299 -1.56 -21.23 19.35
N GLU A 300 -0.80 -20.66 18.41
CA GLU A 300 0.46 -19.98 18.68
C GLU A 300 0.41 -18.53 18.25
N ARG A 301 0.68 -17.64 19.20
CA ARG A 301 0.86 -16.21 18.93
C ARG A 301 1.99 -15.95 17.92
N ILE A 302 1.75 -15.07 16.96
CA ILE A 302 2.83 -14.49 16.13
C ILE A 302 3.81 -13.70 17.02
N VAL A 303 5.07 -14.13 17.10
CA VAL A 303 6.08 -13.54 18.00
C VAL A 303 7.00 -12.54 17.30
N LYS A 304 7.55 -11.59 18.07
CA LYS A 304 8.52 -10.57 17.60
C LYS A 304 9.70 -11.18 16.83
N ALA A 305 10.18 -12.35 17.25
CA ALA A 305 11.27 -13.06 16.58
C ALA A 305 10.92 -13.51 15.15
N ARG A 306 9.67 -13.89 14.90
CA ARG A 306 9.15 -14.26 13.58
C ARG A 306 8.92 -13.03 12.70
N LEU A 307 8.37 -11.96 13.27
CA LEU A 307 8.24 -10.68 12.56
C LEU A 307 9.59 -10.11 12.09
N LYS A 308 10.70 -10.40 12.78
CA LYS A 308 12.06 -10.00 12.33
C LYS A 308 12.52 -10.71 11.06
N GLN A 309 11.87 -11.79 10.67
CA GLN A 309 12.15 -12.51 9.42
C GLN A 309 11.43 -11.85 8.23
N ASP A 310 10.57 -10.86 8.48
CA ASP A 310 9.93 -10.08 7.45
C ASP A 310 10.96 -9.27 6.66
N PRO A 311 11.06 -9.46 5.33
CA PRO A 311 11.99 -8.69 4.51
C PRO A 311 11.67 -7.17 4.48
N TYR A 312 10.47 -6.75 4.89
CA TYR A 312 10.00 -5.37 4.78
C TYR A 312 9.98 -4.61 6.11
N LEU A 313 10.03 -5.29 7.25
CA LEU A 313 9.97 -4.64 8.57
C LEU A 313 11.30 -4.06 9.07
N GLY A 314 12.38 -4.16 8.30
CA GLY A 314 13.68 -3.57 8.62
C GLY A 314 14.18 -3.93 10.04
N SER A 315 14.94 -3.03 10.66
CA SER A 315 15.27 -3.14 12.09
C SER A 315 14.07 -2.68 12.92
N PHE A 316 13.54 -3.56 13.77
CA PHE A 316 12.34 -3.41 14.61
C PHE A 316 12.18 -2.13 15.47
N SER A 317 13.18 -1.24 15.50
CA SER A 317 13.23 -0.05 16.36
C SER A 317 12.15 0.99 16.06
N GLU A 318 11.56 0.99 14.86
CA GLU A 318 10.49 1.93 14.50
C GLU A 318 9.08 1.50 14.96
N PHE A 319 8.90 0.22 15.36
CA PHE A 319 7.66 -0.31 15.94
C PHE A 319 7.63 -0.26 17.47
N GLU A 320 8.74 0.10 18.11
CA GLU A 320 8.71 0.48 19.52
C GLU A 320 8.09 1.86 19.61
N LYS A 321 7.01 1.99 20.41
CA LYS A 321 6.44 3.31 20.78
C LYS A 321 7.61 4.29 20.94
N PRO A 322 7.60 5.51 20.36
CA PRO A 322 8.48 6.54 20.89
C PRO A 322 8.16 6.53 22.38
N LYS A 323 9.12 6.11 23.23
CA LYS A 323 8.90 5.97 24.67
C LYS A 323 8.12 7.21 25.04
N LEU A 324 6.84 7.05 25.40
CA LEU A 324 5.99 8.16 25.81
C LEU A 324 6.85 8.88 26.82
N LYS A 325 7.36 10.07 26.45
CA LYS A 325 8.22 10.87 27.31
C LYS A 325 7.49 10.86 28.64
N THR A 326 8.06 10.16 29.63
CA THR A 326 7.37 9.79 30.87
C THR A 326 6.55 10.98 31.35
N THR A 327 5.37 10.81 31.93
CA THR A 327 4.48 11.91 32.35
C THR A 327 5.23 13.09 33.00
N ARG A 328 6.35 12.80 33.69
CA ARG A 328 7.41 13.75 34.10
C ARG A 328 7.88 14.74 33.03
N GLN A 329 8.35 14.31 31.86
CA GLN A 329 8.88 15.19 30.80
C GLN A 329 7.82 16.10 30.17
N LYS A 330 6.58 15.63 29.98
CA LYS A 330 5.46 16.52 29.57
C LYS A 330 5.11 17.52 30.67
N PHE A 331 5.10 17.09 31.94
CA PHE A 331 4.84 17.95 33.09
C PHE A 331 5.93 19.04 33.26
N TYR A 332 7.22 18.68 33.11
CA TYR A 332 8.32 19.64 33.13
C TYR A 332 8.28 20.62 31.95
N GLY A 333 7.89 20.14 30.76
CA GLY A 333 7.70 21.01 29.59
C GLY A 333 6.59 22.05 29.83
N ALA A 334 5.43 21.62 30.32
CA ALA A 334 4.31 22.51 30.64
C ALA A 334 4.65 23.51 31.76
N LEU A 335 5.38 23.09 32.80
CA LEU A 335 5.78 23.98 33.89
C LEU A 335 6.81 25.02 33.44
N SER A 336 7.76 24.66 32.58
CA SER A 336 8.74 25.60 32.03
C SER A 336 8.08 26.65 31.13
N VAL A 337 7.04 26.28 30.38
CA VAL A 337 6.25 27.22 29.56
C VAL A 337 5.47 28.19 30.46
N MET A 338 4.85 27.72 31.55
CA MET A 338 4.17 28.60 32.51
C MET A 338 5.12 29.57 33.23
N VAL A 339 6.38 29.20 33.47
CA VAL A 339 7.39 30.13 34.01
C VAL A 339 7.75 31.24 33.02
N GLY A 340 7.74 30.94 31.71
CA GLY A 340 8.04 31.92 30.67
C GLY A 340 6.90 32.90 30.40
N LEU A 341 5.67 32.58 30.83
CA LEU A 341 4.46 33.37 30.60
C LEU A 341 3.97 34.13 31.84
N ALA A 342 4.60 33.92 33.01
CA ALA A 342 4.20 34.57 34.25
C ALA A 342 4.98 35.88 34.47
N GLU A 343 4.28 37.01 34.54
CA GLU A 343 4.88 38.35 34.67
C GLU A 343 5.10 38.79 36.14
N GLU A 344 4.53 38.07 37.12
CA GLU A 344 4.68 38.39 38.55
C GLU A 344 5.77 37.54 39.24
N ASP A 345 6.76 38.22 39.85
CA ASP A 345 7.93 37.60 40.51
C ASP A 345 7.57 36.54 41.57
N GLY A 346 6.43 36.71 42.25
CA GLY A 346 5.94 35.77 43.27
C GLY A 346 5.55 34.40 42.69
N VAL A 347 4.94 34.37 41.50
CA VAL A 347 4.44 33.16 40.85
C VAL A 347 5.59 32.37 40.22
N VAL A 348 6.53 33.08 39.58
CA VAL A 348 7.75 32.49 39.02
C VAL A 348 8.60 31.82 40.10
N GLY A 349 8.74 32.46 41.27
CA GLY A 349 9.47 31.92 42.41
C GLY A 349 8.85 30.63 42.96
N LEU A 350 7.51 30.56 43.03
CA LEU A 350 6.79 29.38 43.51
C LEU A 350 6.94 28.20 42.54
N ILE A 351 6.79 28.44 41.24
CA ILE A 351 6.92 27.39 40.21
C ILE A 351 8.35 26.82 40.17
N ARG A 352 9.39 27.67 40.28
CA ARG A 352 10.79 27.22 40.33
C ARG A 352 11.07 26.33 41.56
N LYS A 353 10.48 26.64 42.73
CA LYS A 353 10.59 25.80 43.93
C LYS A 353 9.92 24.43 43.75
N VAL A 354 8.77 24.38 43.08
CA VAL A 354 8.07 23.12 42.75
C VAL A 354 8.90 22.26 41.80
N ILE A 355 9.51 22.84 40.76
CA ILE A 355 10.41 22.12 39.84
C ILE A 355 11.62 21.53 40.58
N LYS A 356 12.23 22.32 41.47
CA LYS A 356 13.40 21.88 42.26
C LYS A 356 13.04 20.72 43.21
N ALA A 357 11.89 20.79 43.88
CA ALA A 357 11.41 19.72 44.75
C ALA A 357 11.11 18.42 43.98
N LEU A 358 10.52 18.52 42.78
CA LEU A 358 10.23 17.35 41.94
C LEU A 358 11.47 16.65 41.36
N ARG A 359 12.58 17.40 41.19
CA ARG A 359 13.88 16.88 40.73
C ARG A 359 14.67 16.14 41.81
N GLN A 360 14.45 16.47 43.09
CA GLN A 360 15.25 15.92 44.21
C GLN A 360 14.67 14.65 44.86
N GLY A 361 13.46 14.21 44.49
CA GLY A 361 12.94 12.86 44.80
C GLY A 361 11.61 12.80 45.55
N GLY A 362 10.64 12.06 44.98
CA GLY A 362 9.40 11.59 45.64
C GLY A 362 8.16 12.47 45.52
N ILE A 363 7.22 12.08 44.66
CA ILE A 363 5.86 12.65 44.52
C ILE A 363 5.03 12.73 45.84
N PRO A 364 5.21 11.89 46.89
CA PRO A 364 4.31 11.91 48.05
C PRO A 364 4.38 13.18 48.93
N THR A 365 5.53 13.87 49.00
CA THR A 365 5.74 14.94 50.00
C THR A 365 5.19 16.30 49.57
N VAL A 366 5.03 16.55 48.26
CA VAL A 366 4.50 17.81 47.72
C VAL A 366 2.97 17.86 47.81
N ILE A 367 2.30 16.72 47.64
CA ILE A 367 0.82 16.61 47.71
C ILE A 367 0.32 16.91 49.14
N ASN A 368 1.06 16.52 50.18
CA ASN A 368 0.68 16.80 51.57
C ASN A 368 0.90 18.27 52.00
N ARG A 369 1.86 19.00 51.41
CA ARG A 369 2.02 20.44 51.67
C ARG A 369 1.01 21.31 50.90
N ALA A 370 0.63 20.91 49.69
CA ALA A 370 -0.37 21.64 48.89
C ALA A 370 -1.79 21.53 49.49
N ARG A 371 -2.14 20.38 50.10
CA ARG A 371 -3.42 20.19 50.80
C ARG A 371 -3.58 21.05 52.07
N GLY A 372 -2.49 21.43 52.74
CA GLY A 372 -2.53 22.27 53.94
C GLY A 372 -2.77 23.76 53.70
N ILE A 373 -2.60 24.25 52.47
CA ILE A 373 -2.79 25.68 52.13
C ILE A 373 -4.22 25.95 51.64
N TYR A 374 -4.92 24.94 51.12
CA TYR A 374 -6.31 25.05 50.66
C TYR A 374 -7.38 24.72 51.71
N PHE A 375 -6.99 24.30 52.92
CA PHE A 375 -7.91 23.97 54.04
C PHE A 375 -7.56 24.70 55.35
N ARG A 376 -7.25 25.99 55.27
CA ARG A 376 -7.38 26.92 56.42
C ARG A 376 -8.24 28.12 56.02
N LYS A 377 -9.55 27.97 56.21
CA LYS A 377 -10.33 28.93 56.97
C LYS A 377 -10.15 28.61 58.44
#